data_AF-A0A935Z6B1-F1
#
_entry.id   AF-A0A935Z6B1-F1
#
_cell.length_a   1.000
_cell.length_b   1.000
_cell.length_c   1.000
_cell.angle_alpha   90.00
_cell.angle_beta   90.00
_cell.angle_gamma   90.00
#
_symmetry.space_group_name_H-M   'P 1'
#
loop_
_entity.id
_entity.type
_entity.pdbx_description
1 polymer ?
#
loop_
_entity_poly.entity_id
_entity_poly.type
_entity_poly.pdbx_seq_one_letter_code
_entity_poly.pdbx_strand_id
1 'polypeptide(L)'
;MNAPAVMALVIAEGSRVRLRVLNDESDAIGDAAEPIDDQRPRTRADCATVPRPCPWVGCRMNLFLDVSETGTIHQNHTGEPGDMPAERSCALDVADGSELTLEEIGQLLGGLSKERLRQVWRSALRRFALRGGANLARLASSEPYDQGE
;
A
#
# COMPACT_ATOMS: atom_id res chain seq x y z
N MET A 1 24.84 20.40 -30.22
CA MET A 1 23.47 20.15 -29.73
C MET A 1 23.37 18.67 -29.41
N ASN A 2 23.62 18.26 -28.16
CA ASN A 2 23.50 16.88 -27.73
C ASN A 2 22.11 16.68 -27.10
N ALA A 3 21.27 15.86 -27.72
CA ALA A 3 20.06 15.35 -27.08
C ALA A 3 20.47 14.42 -25.92
N PRO A 4 19.80 14.44 -24.77
CA PRO A 4 20.07 13.46 -23.73
C PRO A 4 19.63 12.09 -24.26
N ALA A 5 20.50 11.10 -24.11
CA ALA A 5 20.17 9.71 -24.33
C ALA A 5 19.10 9.34 -23.29
N VAL A 6 17.83 9.31 -23.70
CA VAL A 6 16.78 8.66 -22.91
C VAL A 6 17.09 7.18 -22.99
N MET A 7 17.81 6.69 -21.97
CA MET A 7 18.10 5.27 -21.82
C MET A 7 16.76 4.59 -21.54
N ALA A 8 16.17 3.99 -22.58
CA ALA A 8 14.98 3.17 -22.43
C ALA A 8 15.35 2.00 -21.51
N LEU A 9 14.87 2.05 -20.27
CA LEU A 9 14.96 0.93 -19.35
C LEU A 9 14.10 -0.20 -19.93
N VAL A 10 14.73 -1.14 -20.62
CA VAL A 10 14.08 -2.37 -21.06
C VAL A 10 13.90 -3.24 -19.82
N ILE A 11 12.74 -3.12 -19.18
CA ILE A 11 12.33 -3.99 -18.08
C ILE A 11 11.95 -5.34 -18.70
N ALA A 12 12.80 -6.37 -18.52
CA ALA A 12 12.51 -7.71 -19.02
C ALA A 12 11.21 -8.27 -18.40
N GLU A 13 10.44 -9.04 -19.16
CA GLU A 13 9.24 -9.73 -18.66
C GLU A 13 9.59 -10.55 -17.40
N GLY A 14 8.84 -10.33 -16.32
CA GLY A 14 9.09 -10.98 -15.02
C GLY A 14 10.10 -10.28 -14.10
N SER A 15 10.67 -9.14 -14.51
CA SER A 15 11.55 -8.34 -13.63
C SER A 15 10.78 -7.79 -12.43
N ARG A 16 11.28 -8.06 -11.22
CA ARG A 16 10.75 -7.47 -9.98
C ARG A 16 11.40 -6.11 -9.75
N VAL A 17 10.63 -5.04 -9.93
CA VAL A 17 11.07 -3.69 -9.60
C VAL A 17 10.72 -3.39 -8.15
N ARG A 18 11.69 -2.87 -7.38
CA ARG A 18 11.49 -2.43 -6.00
C ARG A 18 11.54 -0.91 -5.96
N LEU A 19 10.46 -0.30 -5.50
CA LEU A 19 10.33 1.15 -5.40
C LEU A 19 10.46 1.62 -3.95
N ARG A 20 11.36 2.58 -3.72
CA ARG A 20 11.57 3.29 -2.46
C ARG A 20 11.74 4.77 -2.80
N VAL A 21 11.17 5.65 -1.98
CA VAL A 21 11.44 7.09 -2.04
C VAL A 21 12.84 7.35 -1.50
N LEU A 22 13.64 8.08 -2.27
CA LEU A 22 14.98 8.50 -1.87
C LEU A 22 14.94 9.94 -1.34
N ASN A 23 15.79 10.24 -0.36
CA ASN A 23 16.00 11.59 0.13
C ASN A 23 17.35 12.12 -0.37
N ASP A 24 17.38 13.37 -0.85
CA ASP A 24 18.55 14.00 -1.47
C ASP A 24 19.80 14.07 -0.55
N GLU A 25 19.62 14.09 0.77
CA GLU A 25 20.71 14.29 1.73
C GLU A 25 21.33 12.98 2.26
N SER A 26 20.58 11.87 2.26
CA SER A 26 20.99 10.61 2.92
C SER A 26 21.26 9.45 1.96
N ASP A 27 20.69 9.49 0.75
CA ASP A 27 20.78 8.40 -0.19
C ASP A 27 21.80 8.72 -1.29
N ALA A 28 22.99 8.11 -1.21
CA ALA A 28 23.99 8.22 -2.27
C ALA A 28 23.45 7.63 -3.57
N ILE A 29 23.42 8.41 -4.65
CA ILE A 29 23.03 7.93 -6.00
C ILE A 29 24.32 7.53 -6.75
N GLY A 30 24.60 6.24 -6.89
CA GLY A 30 25.78 5.73 -7.63
C GLY A 30 26.22 4.32 -7.25
N ASP A 31 27.31 3.82 -7.85
CA ASP A 31 27.84 2.46 -7.68
C ASP A 31 28.29 2.10 -6.24
N ALA A 32 28.36 3.10 -5.34
CA ALA A 32 28.69 2.93 -3.93
C ALA A 32 27.46 2.90 -3.00
N ALA A 33 26.24 3.00 -3.54
CA ALA A 33 25.01 2.86 -2.77
C ALA A 33 24.85 1.40 -2.34
N GLU A 34 24.63 1.15 -1.05
CA GLU A 34 24.22 -0.18 -0.61
C GLU A 34 22.93 -0.59 -1.36
N PRO A 35 22.79 -1.88 -1.72
CA PRO A 35 21.58 -2.34 -2.39
C PRO A 35 20.36 -1.95 -1.56
N ILE A 36 19.46 -1.16 -2.14
CA ILE A 36 18.19 -0.73 -1.52
C ILE A 36 17.40 -1.95 -0.97
N ASP A 37 17.65 -3.15 -1.50
CA ASP A 37 17.07 -4.40 -1.06
C ASP A 37 17.42 -4.81 0.37
N ASP A 38 18.65 -4.56 0.82
CA ASP A 38 19.10 -5.01 2.15
C ASP A 38 18.53 -4.15 3.27
N GLN A 39 18.10 -2.93 2.95
CA GLN A 39 17.49 -1.99 3.89
C GLN A 39 15.96 -2.16 4.00
N ARG A 40 15.33 -2.91 3.09
CA ARG A 40 13.87 -3.08 3.08
C ARG A 40 13.42 -4.03 4.19
N PRO A 41 12.44 -3.66 5.03
CA PRO A 41 11.88 -4.56 6.03
C PRO A 41 11.28 -5.79 5.37
N ARG A 42 11.62 -6.98 5.90
CA ARG A 42 11.13 -8.26 5.37
C ARG A 42 9.92 -8.77 6.14
N THR A 43 9.85 -8.42 7.42
CA THR A 43 8.77 -8.80 8.33
C THR A 43 8.08 -7.56 8.89
N ARG A 44 6.88 -7.75 9.44
CA ARG A 44 6.16 -6.69 10.16
C ARG A 44 6.94 -6.17 11.37
N ALA A 45 7.72 -7.03 12.03
CA ALA A 45 8.56 -6.63 13.16
C ALA A 45 9.65 -5.65 12.71
N ASP A 46 10.25 -5.88 11.53
CA ASP A 46 11.27 -4.98 10.96
C ASP A 46 10.69 -3.59 10.62
N CYS A 47 9.38 -3.49 10.39
CA CYS A 47 8.72 -2.21 10.11
C CYS A 47 8.64 -1.27 11.31
N ALA A 48 9.01 -1.71 12.52
CA ALA A 48 8.92 -0.91 13.75
C ALA A 48 9.88 0.30 13.74
N THR A 49 11.03 0.18 13.09
CA THR A 49 12.04 1.24 13.00
C THR A 49 11.96 2.04 11.69
N VAL A 50 11.00 1.72 10.83
CA VAL A 50 10.82 2.39 9.53
C VAL A 50 10.08 3.71 9.77
N PRO A 51 10.54 4.83 9.19
CA PRO A 51 9.87 6.12 9.35
C PRO A 51 8.44 6.09 8.77
N ARG A 52 7.62 7.03 9.22
CA ARG A 52 6.28 7.28 8.69
C ARG A 52 6.20 8.74 8.21
N PRO A 53 5.62 9.01 7.02
CA PRO A 53 5.04 8.08 6.03
C PRO A 53 6.03 7.03 5.50
N CYS A 54 5.54 5.81 5.24
CA CYS A 54 6.40 4.70 4.88
C CYS A 54 7.06 4.95 3.50
N PRO A 55 8.41 5.01 3.40
CA PRO A 55 9.10 5.32 2.14
C PRO A 55 9.11 4.14 1.15
N TRP A 56 8.71 2.95 1.60
CA TRP A 56 8.70 1.73 0.80
C TRP A 56 7.41 1.61 -0.01
N VAL A 57 7.21 2.50 -0.99
CA VAL A 57 6.01 2.56 -1.84
C VAL A 57 5.76 1.31 -2.70
N GLY A 58 6.80 0.50 -2.95
CA GLY A 58 6.66 -0.83 -3.56
C GLY A 58 6.25 -1.94 -2.58
N CYS A 59 5.89 -1.61 -1.34
CA CYS A 59 5.33 -2.55 -0.39
C CYS A 59 3.86 -2.82 -0.69
N ARG A 60 3.46 -4.10 -0.67
CA ARG A 60 2.06 -4.52 -0.85
C ARG A 60 1.10 -3.87 0.17
N MET A 61 1.62 -3.47 1.33
CA MET A 61 0.84 -2.85 2.40
C MET A 61 0.89 -1.32 2.36
N ASN A 62 1.73 -0.72 1.50
CA ASN A 62 1.76 0.72 1.33
C ASN A 62 0.50 1.18 0.58
N LEU A 63 -0.07 2.31 0.97
CA LEU A 63 -1.35 2.80 0.44
C LEU A 63 -1.18 3.88 -0.64
N PHE A 64 0.04 4.28 -0.98
CA PHE A 64 0.33 5.31 -1.97
C PHE A 64 0.08 4.83 -3.41
N LEU A 65 0.60 3.64 -3.76
CA LEU A 65 0.48 3.04 -5.10
C LEU A 65 -0.46 1.83 -5.08
N ASP A 66 -1.37 1.79 -6.05
CA ASP A 66 -2.11 0.58 -6.42
C ASP A 66 -1.64 0.07 -7.78
N VAL A 67 -1.51 -1.25 -7.91
CA VAL A 67 -1.02 -1.90 -9.14
C VAL A 67 -2.11 -2.85 -9.62
N SER A 68 -2.67 -2.56 -10.79
CA SER A 68 -3.70 -3.39 -11.39
C SER A 68 -3.15 -4.76 -11.80
N GLU A 69 -4.04 -5.73 -12.07
CA GLU A 69 -3.65 -7.04 -12.59
C GLU A 69 -2.89 -6.95 -13.93
N THR A 70 -3.12 -5.89 -14.71
CA THR A 70 -2.43 -5.61 -15.99
C THR A 70 -1.09 -4.89 -15.80
N GLY A 71 -0.72 -4.55 -14.56
CA GLY A 71 0.51 -3.82 -14.24
C GLY A 71 0.39 -2.29 -14.36
N THR A 72 -0.82 -1.74 -14.52
CA THR A 72 -1.04 -0.29 -14.50
C THR A 72 -0.85 0.23 -13.08
N ILE A 73 -0.06 1.28 -12.91
CA ILE A 73 0.20 1.89 -11.60
C ILE A 73 -0.71 3.11 -11.43
N HIS A 74 -1.50 3.10 -10.37
CA HIS A 74 -2.38 4.19 -9.95
C HIS A 74 -1.89 4.78 -8.63
N GLN A 75 -2.00 6.10 -8.46
CA GLN A 75 -1.73 6.76 -7.19
C GLN A 75 -3.04 7.00 -6.46
N ASN A 76 -3.10 6.58 -5.19
CA ASN A 76 -4.30 6.76 -4.36
C ASN A 76 -4.31 8.09 -3.59
N HIS A 77 -3.16 8.77 -3.53
CA HIS A 77 -2.97 10.05 -2.84
C HIS A 77 -2.39 11.09 -3.79
N THR A 78 -2.73 12.35 -3.60
CA THR A 78 -2.18 13.47 -4.38
C THR A 78 -0.88 13.96 -3.77
N GLY A 79 0.09 14.35 -4.59
CA GLY A 79 1.39 14.85 -4.11
C GLY A 79 2.41 13.73 -3.97
N GLU A 80 3.44 13.94 -3.16
CA GLU A 80 4.53 13.00 -2.98
C GLU A 80 4.22 11.98 -1.87
N PRO A 81 4.87 10.80 -1.86
CA PRO A 81 4.62 9.80 -0.82
C PRO A 81 4.92 10.29 0.60
N GLY A 82 5.85 11.25 0.73
CA GLY A 82 6.19 11.90 1.99
C GLY A 82 5.11 12.85 2.52
N ASP A 83 4.15 13.25 1.68
CA ASP A 83 3.05 14.15 2.05
C ASP A 83 1.85 13.39 2.65
N MET A 84 1.85 12.06 2.61
CA MET A 84 0.78 11.27 3.19
C MET A 84 0.71 11.48 4.72
N PRO A 85 -0.47 11.32 5.35
CA PRO A 85 -0.52 11.23 6.81
C PRO A 85 0.27 10.01 7.30
N ALA A 86 1.08 10.18 8.34
CA ALA A 86 2.00 9.16 8.85
C ALA A 86 1.27 7.83 9.15
N GLU A 87 0.11 7.92 9.83
CA GLU A 87 -0.75 6.82 10.21
C GLU A 87 -1.59 6.22 9.06
N ARG A 88 -1.64 6.89 7.90
CA ARG A 88 -2.43 6.45 6.73
C ARG A 88 -1.59 6.00 5.53
N SER A 89 -0.27 5.91 5.70
CA SER A 89 0.65 5.43 4.65
C SER A 89 0.70 3.90 4.49
N CYS A 90 0.15 3.15 5.46
CA CYS A 90 0.23 1.69 5.53
C CYS A 90 -1.09 1.05 5.96
N ALA A 91 -1.56 0.05 5.22
CA ALA A 91 -2.80 -0.67 5.51
C ALA A 91 -2.78 -1.42 6.85
N LEU A 92 -1.61 -1.91 7.28
CA LEU A 92 -1.47 -2.58 8.57
C LEU A 92 -1.52 -1.59 9.73
N ASP A 93 -0.92 -0.41 9.57
CA ASP A 93 -0.97 0.62 10.62
C ASP A 93 -2.40 1.17 10.77
N VAL A 94 -3.13 1.34 9.66
CA VAL A 94 -4.55 1.69 9.65
C VAL A 94 -5.41 0.63 10.36
N ALA A 95 -5.15 -0.65 10.09
CA ALA A 95 -5.87 -1.75 10.72
C ALA A 95 -5.56 -1.91 12.22
N ASP A 96 -4.34 -1.57 12.65
CA ASP A 96 -3.92 -1.62 14.06
C ASP A 96 -4.45 -0.41 14.86
N GLY A 97 -4.62 0.76 14.21
CA GLY A 97 -4.78 2.04 14.91
C GLY A 97 -6.15 2.72 14.85
N SER A 98 -6.98 2.47 13.83
CA SER A 98 -8.19 3.29 13.62
C SER A 98 -9.41 2.50 13.15
N GLU A 99 -10.55 2.76 13.78
CA GLU A 99 -11.85 2.49 13.19
C GLU A 99 -12.13 3.58 12.15
N LEU A 100 -12.09 3.20 10.87
CA LEU A 100 -12.45 4.10 9.77
C LEU A 100 -13.87 3.83 9.29
N THR A 101 -14.56 4.89 8.89
CA THR A 101 -15.84 4.75 8.18
C THR A 101 -15.61 4.18 6.77
N LEU A 102 -16.68 3.64 6.17
CA LEU A 102 -16.62 3.20 4.76
C LEU A 102 -16.23 4.32 3.80
N GLU A 103 -16.57 5.57 4.12
CA GLU A 103 -16.20 6.72 3.30
C GLU A 103 -14.70 6.99 3.35
N GLU A 104 -14.13 7.02 4.55
CA GLU A 104 -12.70 7.25 4.75
C GLU A 104 -11.86 6.13 4.13
N ILE A 105 -12.29 4.88 4.27
CA ILE A 105 -11.65 3.75 3.60
C ILE A 105 -11.72 3.92 2.08
N GLY A 106 -12.86 4.41 1.56
CA GLY A 106 -13.06 4.64 0.14
C GLY A 106 -12.07 5.67 -0.41
N GLN A 107 -11.95 6.80 0.27
CA GLN A 107 -10.98 7.85 -0.07
C GLN A 107 -9.54 7.34 0.01
N LEU A 108 -9.22 6.59 1.07
CA LEU A 108 -7.88 6.02 1.29
C LEU A 108 -7.46 5.03 0.19
N LEU A 109 -8.41 4.31 -0.39
CA LEU A 109 -8.19 3.33 -1.46
C LEU A 109 -8.40 3.92 -2.87
N GLY A 110 -8.20 5.23 -3.05
CA GLY A 110 -8.26 5.86 -4.37
C GLY A 110 -9.68 6.16 -4.87
N GLY A 111 -10.64 6.34 -3.96
CA GLY A 111 -12.00 6.82 -4.28
C GLY A 111 -13.03 5.71 -4.52
N LEU A 112 -12.94 4.58 -3.82
CA LEU A 112 -13.95 3.53 -3.91
C LEU A 112 -15.28 3.98 -3.30
N SER A 113 -16.40 3.62 -3.94
CA SER A 113 -17.72 3.89 -3.38
C SER A 113 -18.01 3.03 -2.14
N LYS A 114 -18.84 3.55 -1.22
CA LYS A 114 -19.31 2.80 -0.03
C LYS A 114 -19.88 1.42 -0.41
N GLU A 115 -20.67 1.36 -1.48
CA GLU A 115 -21.25 0.10 -1.96
C GLU A 115 -20.18 -0.86 -2.50
N ARG A 116 -19.18 -0.36 -3.22
CA ARG A 116 -18.07 -1.21 -3.69
C ARG A 116 -17.31 -1.81 -2.51
N LEU A 117 -17.07 -1.04 -1.46
CA LEU A 117 -16.45 -1.53 -0.23
C LEU A 117 -17.31 -2.57 0.48
N ARG A 118 -18.63 -2.34 0.60
CA ARG A 118 -19.55 -3.35 1.15
C ARG A 118 -19.49 -4.67 0.37
N GLN A 119 -19.40 -4.63 -0.95
CA GLN A 119 -19.27 -5.84 -1.77
C GLN A 119 -17.93 -6.56 -1.53
N VAL A 120 -16.82 -5.83 -1.48
CA VAL A 120 -15.49 -6.38 -1.19
C VAL A 120 -15.48 -7.02 0.21
N TRP A 121 -16.03 -6.33 1.20
CA TRP A 121 -16.17 -6.80 2.58
C TRP A 121 -16.94 -8.12 2.65
N ARG A 122 -18.16 -8.18 2.08
CA ARG A 122 -18.98 -9.40 2.04
C ARG A 122 -18.23 -10.57 1.36
N SER A 123 -17.56 -10.28 0.25
CA SER A 123 -16.76 -11.29 -0.47
C SER A 123 -15.61 -11.81 0.40
N ALA A 124 -14.89 -10.92 1.09
CA ALA A 124 -13.81 -11.28 2.00
C ALA A 124 -14.31 -12.14 3.17
N LEU A 125 -15.37 -11.70 3.85
CA LEU A 125 -15.99 -12.43 4.96
C LEU A 125 -16.44 -13.83 4.56
N ARG A 126 -17.07 -13.99 3.39
CA ARG A 126 -17.42 -15.32 2.86
C ARG A 126 -16.20 -16.21 2.72
N ARG A 127 -15.08 -15.68 2.19
CA ARG A 127 -13.83 -16.44 2.05
C ARG A 127 -13.22 -16.78 3.40
N PHE A 128 -13.30 -15.90 4.39
CA PHE A 128 -12.83 -16.16 5.75
C PHE A 128 -13.66 -17.23 6.45
N ALA A 129 -14.99 -17.17 6.36
CA ALA A 129 -15.88 -18.17 6.93
C ALA A 129 -15.61 -19.59 6.38
N LEU A 130 -15.34 -19.69 5.08
CA LEU A 130 -15.00 -20.97 4.43
C LEU A 130 -13.67 -21.57 4.92
N ARG A 131 -12.73 -20.74 5.42
CA ARG A 131 -11.39 -21.17 5.82
C ARG A 131 -11.17 -21.26 7.33
N GLY A 132 -11.86 -20.45 8.13
CA GLY A 132 -11.63 -20.30 9.56
C GLY A 132 -12.55 -21.10 10.48
N GLY A 133 -13.47 -21.91 9.93
CA GLY A 133 -14.40 -22.72 10.71
C GLY A 133 -15.40 -21.90 11.54
N ALA A 134 -16.04 -22.53 12.51
CA ALA A 134 -17.16 -21.96 13.27
C ALA A 134 -16.85 -20.65 14.02
N ASN A 135 -15.59 -20.40 14.38
CA ASN A 135 -15.18 -19.22 15.14
C ASN A 135 -15.23 -17.92 14.33
N LEU A 136 -14.96 -17.98 13.02
CA LEU A 136 -15.05 -16.81 12.14
C LEU A 136 -16.43 -16.64 11.48
N ALA A 137 -17.34 -17.60 11.65
CA ALA A 137 -18.70 -17.49 11.12
C ALA A 137 -19.46 -16.28 11.71
N ARG A 138 -19.17 -15.90 12.97
CA ARG A 138 -19.75 -14.71 13.61
C ARG A 138 -19.34 -13.40 12.94
N LEU A 139 -18.14 -13.34 12.37
CA LEU A 139 -17.68 -12.18 11.58
C LEU A 139 -18.40 -12.12 10.23
N ALA A 140 -18.77 -13.27 9.66
CA ALA A 140 -19.50 -13.27 8.39
C ALA A 140 -20.90 -12.65 8.48
N SER A 141 -21.47 -12.64 9.69
CA SER A 141 -22.73 -11.98 10.01
C SER A 141 -22.60 -10.54 10.52
N SER A 142 -21.38 -10.03 10.76
CA SER A 142 -21.21 -8.63 11.16
C SER A 142 -21.29 -7.71 9.96
N GLU A 143 -22.17 -6.72 10.02
CA GLU A 143 -22.14 -5.60 9.09
C GLU A 143 -20.90 -4.74 9.34
N PRO A 144 -20.28 -4.18 8.28
CA PRO A 144 -19.24 -3.20 8.47
C PRO A 144 -19.78 -2.06 9.33
N TYR A 145 -18.98 -1.61 10.29
CA TYR A 145 -19.29 -0.45 11.11
C TYR A 145 -19.49 0.77 10.22
N ASP A 146 -20.72 1.26 10.16
CA ASP A 146 -21.13 2.42 9.38
C ASP A 146 -21.64 3.47 10.37
N GLN A 147 -20.71 4.16 11.04
CA GLN A 147 -21.06 5.28 11.90
C GLN A 147 -21.41 6.50 11.06
N GLY A 148 -22.69 6.59 10.69
CA GLY A 148 -23.37 7.86 10.47
C GLY A 148 -23.61 8.29 9.02
N GLU A 149 -24.88 8.66 8.82
CA GLU A 149 -25.54 9.48 7.78
C GLU A 149 -25.70 8.94 6.35
#